data_AF-A0A7K5Y7N3-F1
#
_entry.id   AF-A0A7K5Y7N3-F1
#
_cell.length_a   1.000
_cell.length_b   1.000
_cell.length_c   1.000
_cell.angle_alpha   90.00
_cell.angle_beta   90.00
_cell.angle_gamma   90.00
#
_symmetry.space_group_name_H-M   'P 1'
#
loop_
_entity.id
_entity.type
_entity.pdbx_description
1 polymer ?
#
loop_
_entity_poly.entity_id
_entity_poly.type
_entity_poly.pdbx_seq_one_letter_code
_entity_poly.pdbx_strand_id
1 'polypeptide(L)'
;SMSGPSAVSDPQHPARLLRALSSFREESRFCDAHLVLEGEEIPVQKNILAAASPYIRTKLNYNPPKDDGSTYKIELEGISVDIMKEILDYIFSGQIRLNEETIQDVVQAADLLLLTDLKTLCCEFLEGCIAAENCIGIRDFALHYCLHHVHYLASEYLETHFRDVSSTEEFLELTPQKLKEVLSMEKLNVGNERYVFEAVIRWISHDSESRKVHMKDVMSAVWVSGLDSAYLREQMMSEPLVREIVKECNNIPLTPPQQGEAMLASFKPRGYSECIVTVGGEERVSRKPTSVMRCMCPLYDPNRQLWIELAPMSIPRINHGVLSAEGFLFVLGGQDENKGTLSSGEKYDPDTNSWSSLPPMNEAARHNFGVVEIDGILYILGGEDGERELISMESYDIYSRTWTKQPDLTMVRKIGCYAAMKKKIYAMGGGSYGKLFESVECYDPRTQQWTAICPLKERRFGAVACGVASELYVFGGVRSRDDSQASEMVTCKSEFYHDEFKRWIYLNDQNLCIPTSSSFVYGAVPIGASIYVIGDLDTGTNYDYVREFKRSTGTWQRTKPLFPSDLRRTGCAALRIANCKLFRLQLQQGLFRIRVPSP
;
A
#
# COMPACT_ATOMS: atom_id res chain seq x y z
N SER A 1 -11.51 -28.92 39.10
CA SER A 1 -11.17 -28.33 37.80
C SER A 1 -10.68 -29.44 36.90
N MET A 2 -11.51 -29.91 35.96
CA MET A 2 -11.02 -30.84 34.93
C MET A 2 -10.20 -30.01 33.94
N SER A 3 -8.89 -30.20 33.94
CA SER A 3 -8.01 -29.73 32.89
C SER A 3 -8.50 -30.34 31.57
N GLY A 4 -9.01 -29.51 30.67
CA GLY A 4 -9.38 -29.95 29.32
C GLY A 4 -8.16 -30.57 28.60
N PRO A 5 -8.39 -31.41 27.58
CA PRO A 5 -7.31 -32.01 26.82
C PRO A 5 -6.43 -30.93 26.17
N SER A 6 -5.12 -30.96 26.42
CA SER A 6 -4.14 -30.10 25.75
C SER A 6 -3.74 -30.72 24.41
N ALA A 7 -4.01 -30.03 23.31
CA ALA A 7 -3.48 -30.42 22.00
C ALA A 7 -1.97 -30.10 21.93
N VAL A 8 -1.17 -31.04 21.43
CA VAL A 8 0.27 -30.88 21.21
C VAL A 8 0.54 -31.09 19.72
N SER A 9 1.31 -30.21 19.08
CA SER A 9 1.66 -30.27 17.66
C SER A 9 3.13 -30.66 17.45
N ASP A 10 3.39 -31.56 16.50
CA ASP A 10 4.75 -31.85 16.01
C ASP A 10 4.96 -31.15 14.65
N PRO A 11 5.66 -30.00 14.60
CA PRO A 11 5.86 -29.25 13.36
C PRO A 11 6.75 -29.98 12.35
N GLN A 12 7.49 -31.02 12.76
CA GLN A 12 8.33 -31.79 11.84
C GLN A 12 7.54 -32.90 11.12
N HIS A 13 6.38 -33.30 11.64
CA HIS A 13 5.59 -34.38 11.05
C HIS A 13 5.19 -34.11 9.59
N PRO A 14 4.63 -32.93 9.22
CA PRO A 14 4.29 -32.63 7.82
C PRO A 14 5.52 -32.66 6.90
N ALA A 15 6.65 -32.11 7.34
CA ALA A 15 7.88 -32.09 6.56
C ALA A 15 8.47 -33.50 6.34
N ARG A 16 8.37 -34.40 7.33
CA ARG A 16 8.77 -35.80 7.16
C ARG A 16 7.83 -36.56 6.24
N LEU A 17 6.52 -36.32 6.34
CA LEU A 17 5.51 -36.92 5.47
C LEU A 17 5.73 -36.53 4.01
N LEU A 18 5.90 -35.23 3.73
CA LEU A 18 6.16 -34.72 2.38
C LEU A 18 7.44 -35.33 1.76
N ARG A 19 8.52 -35.44 2.55
CA ARG A 19 9.74 -36.14 2.10
C ARG A 19 9.51 -37.60 1.74
N ALA A 20 8.72 -38.33 2.53
CA ALA A 20 8.37 -39.71 2.22
C ALA A 20 7.53 -39.81 0.92
N LEU A 21 6.55 -38.92 0.76
CA LEU A 21 5.74 -38.85 -0.47
C LEU A 21 6.58 -38.50 -1.71
N SER A 22 7.55 -37.58 -1.58
CA SER A 22 8.52 -37.27 -2.64
C SER A 22 9.31 -38.51 -3.07
N SER A 23 9.80 -39.32 -2.12
CA SER A 23 10.53 -40.55 -2.43
C SER A 23 9.68 -41.57 -3.20
N PHE A 24 8.37 -41.66 -2.89
CA PHE A 24 7.47 -42.54 -3.64
C PHE A 24 7.26 -42.07 -5.08
N ARG A 25 7.20 -40.76 -5.31
CA ARG A 25 7.13 -40.19 -6.66
C ARG A 25 8.40 -40.48 -7.46
N GLU A 26 9.58 -40.29 -6.88
CA GLU A 26 10.86 -40.58 -7.53
C GLU A 26 11.01 -42.06 -7.90
N GLU A 27 10.56 -42.97 -7.01
CA GLU A 27 10.52 -44.41 -7.27
C GLU A 27 9.36 -44.84 -8.18
N SER A 28 8.48 -43.92 -8.61
CA SER A 28 7.22 -44.19 -9.31
C SER A 28 6.33 -45.26 -8.63
N ARG A 29 6.30 -45.26 -7.29
CA ARG A 29 5.51 -46.19 -6.47
C ARG A 29 4.20 -45.55 -6.03
N PHE A 30 3.15 -46.37 -5.98
CA PHE A 30 1.80 -45.95 -5.60
C PHE A 30 1.18 -44.88 -6.51
N CYS A 31 1.68 -44.74 -7.76
CA CYS A 31 1.08 -43.87 -8.77
C CYS A 31 -0.17 -44.54 -9.35
N ASP A 32 -1.29 -43.81 -9.34
CA ASP A 32 -2.62 -44.31 -9.70
C ASP A 32 -3.28 -43.47 -10.82
N ALA A 33 -2.56 -42.48 -11.36
CA ALA A 33 -2.86 -41.76 -12.59
C ALA A 33 -1.60 -41.36 -13.35
N HIS A 34 -1.80 -40.97 -14.61
CA HIS A 34 -0.82 -40.27 -15.43
C HIS A 34 -1.33 -38.87 -15.74
N LEU A 35 -0.47 -37.87 -15.55
CA LEU A 35 -0.67 -36.53 -16.03
C LEU A 35 -0.18 -36.48 -17.49
N VAL A 36 -1.04 -36.09 -18.41
CA VAL A 36 -0.71 -36.01 -19.84
C VAL A 36 -0.54 -34.55 -20.23
N LEU A 37 0.66 -34.18 -20.63
CA LEU A 37 1.08 -32.82 -21.01
C LEU A 37 1.85 -32.89 -22.32
N GLU A 38 1.38 -32.21 -23.36
CA GLU A 38 2.04 -32.17 -24.68
C GLU A 38 2.37 -33.56 -25.28
N GLY A 39 1.62 -34.59 -24.88
CA GLY A 39 1.84 -35.98 -25.29
C GLY A 39 2.81 -36.78 -24.39
N GLU A 40 3.46 -36.16 -23.42
CA GLU A 40 4.23 -36.84 -22.38
C GLU A 40 3.34 -37.27 -21.20
N GLU A 41 3.62 -38.45 -20.64
CA GLU A 41 2.88 -39.01 -19.49
C GLU A 41 3.76 -39.01 -18.24
N ILE A 42 3.33 -38.30 -17.19
CA ILE A 42 4.00 -38.24 -15.89
C ILE A 42 3.21 -39.05 -14.87
N PRO A 43 3.79 -40.09 -14.23
CA PRO A 43 3.09 -40.88 -13.21
C PRO A 43 2.89 -40.05 -11.94
N VAL A 44 1.65 -40.01 -11.43
CA VAL A 44 1.25 -39.16 -10.29
C VAL A 44 0.27 -39.86 -9.35
N GLN A 45 0.14 -39.30 -8.14
CA GLN A 45 -0.81 -39.73 -7.13
C GLN A 45 -2.03 -38.80 -7.15
N LYS A 46 -3.20 -39.31 -7.55
CA LYS A 46 -4.44 -38.52 -7.74
C LYS A 46 -4.86 -37.79 -6.48
N ASN A 47 -4.78 -38.45 -5.34
CA ASN A 47 -5.19 -37.90 -4.04
C ASN A 47 -4.37 -36.67 -3.65
N ILE A 48 -3.05 -36.68 -3.88
CA ILE A 48 -2.18 -35.54 -3.57
C ILE A 48 -2.46 -34.38 -4.51
N LEU A 49 -2.60 -34.65 -5.82
CA LEU A 49 -2.93 -33.61 -6.79
C LEU A 49 -4.31 -33.00 -6.54
N ALA A 50 -5.32 -33.81 -6.19
CA ALA A 50 -6.64 -33.32 -5.82
C ALA A 50 -6.62 -32.56 -4.48
N ALA A 51 -5.74 -32.92 -3.55
CA ALA A 51 -5.55 -32.18 -2.31
C ALA A 51 -4.93 -30.79 -2.59
N ALA A 52 -3.90 -30.74 -3.43
CA ALA A 52 -3.15 -29.53 -3.75
C ALA A 52 -3.90 -28.58 -4.70
N SER A 53 -4.51 -29.10 -5.78
CA SER A 53 -5.15 -28.31 -6.83
C SER A 53 -6.68 -28.45 -6.81
N PRO A 54 -7.42 -27.37 -6.49
CA PRO A 54 -8.87 -27.33 -6.62
C PRO A 54 -9.37 -27.61 -8.04
N TYR A 55 -8.62 -27.17 -9.06
CA TYR A 55 -8.93 -27.44 -10.47
C TYR A 55 -8.90 -28.96 -10.76
N ILE A 56 -7.82 -29.64 -10.39
CA ILE A 56 -7.69 -31.09 -10.61
C ILE A 56 -8.75 -31.85 -9.81
N ARG A 57 -9.00 -31.46 -8.55
CA ARG A 57 -10.08 -32.04 -7.72
C ARG A 57 -11.42 -31.96 -8.43
N THR A 58 -11.75 -30.80 -8.98
CA THR A 58 -13.00 -30.57 -9.70
C THR A 58 -13.06 -31.43 -10.97
N LYS A 59 -11.97 -31.49 -11.73
CA LYS A 59 -11.88 -32.32 -12.94
C LYS A 59 -12.07 -33.80 -12.65
N LEU A 60 -11.48 -34.31 -11.56
CA LEU A 60 -11.65 -35.70 -11.11
C LEU A 60 -13.07 -35.99 -10.60
N ASN A 61 -13.74 -35.02 -9.98
CA ASN A 61 -15.12 -35.17 -9.55
C ASN A 61 -16.11 -35.21 -10.72
N TYR A 62 -15.87 -34.40 -11.77
CA TYR A 62 -16.72 -34.39 -12.98
C TYR A 62 -16.50 -35.60 -13.88
N ASN A 63 -15.26 -36.08 -14.00
CA ASN A 63 -14.91 -37.27 -14.77
C ASN A 63 -14.22 -38.29 -13.85
N PRO A 64 -14.99 -39.08 -13.09
CA PRO A 64 -14.42 -40.04 -12.16
C PRO A 64 -13.66 -41.16 -12.89
N PRO A 65 -12.61 -41.71 -12.28
CA PRO A 65 -11.91 -42.89 -12.81
C PRO A 65 -12.89 -44.04 -13.05
N LYS A 66 -12.71 -44.76 -14.16
CA LYS A 66 -13.48 -45.97 -14.45
C LYS A 66 -12.97 -47.11 -13.56
N ASP A 67 -13.89 -47.96 -13.07
CA ASP A 67 -13.56 -49.14 -12.25
C ASP A 67 -13.01 -50.33 -13.07
N ASP A 68 -12.51 -50.08 -14.29
CA ASP A 68 -12.04 -51.10 -15.23
C ASP A 68 -10.56 -51.51 -15.01
N GLY A 69 -9.91 -50.95 -13.99
CA GLY A 69 -8.49 -51.17 -13.70
C GLY A 69 -7.54 -50.40 -14.62
N SER A 70 -8.05 -49.56 -15.53
CA SER A 70 -7.21 -48.69 -16.35
C SER A 70 -6.62 -47.54 -15.52
N THR A 71 -5.38 -47.18 -15.82
CA THR A 71 -4.75 -46.02 -15.18
C THR A 71 -5.36 -44.74 -15.72
N TYR A 72 -5.91 -43.92 -14.82
CA TYR A 72 -6.62 -42.70 -15.20
C TYR A 72 -5.65 -41.66 -15.78
N LYS A 73 -6.04 -41.02 -16.89
CA LYS A 73 -5.24 -39.98 -17.55
C LYS A 73 -5.84 -38.60 -17.29
N ILE A 74 -5.04 -37.71 -16.70
CA ILE A 74 -5.40 -36.31 -16.46
C ILE A 74 -4.74 -35.48 -17.55
N GLU A 75 -5.50 -35.10 -18.56
CA GLU A 75 -5.00 -34.24 -19.64
C GLU A 75 -4.97 -32.78 -19.16
N LEU A 76 -3.84 -32.09 -19.32
CA LEU A 76 -3.71 -30.66 -19.07
C LEU A 76 -3.16 -30.00 -20.34
N GLU A 77 -3.70 -28.83 -20.67
CA GLU A 77 -3.30 -28.04 -21.84
C GLU A 77 -2.76 -26.69 -21.35
N GLY A 78 -1.78 -26.14 -22.08
CA GLY A 78 -1.24 -24.80 -21.80
C GLY A 78 -0.23 -24.72 -20.67
N ILE A 79 0.31 -25.86 -20.20
CA ILE A 79 1.43 -25.93 -19.26
C ILE A 79 2.52 -26.78 -19.90
N SER A 80 3.76 -26.28 -19.95
CA SER A 80 4.90 -27.05 -20.44
C SER A 80 5.29 -28.15 -19.45
N VAL A 81 5.87 -29.23 -19.95
CA VAL A 81 6.28 -30.37 -19.12
C VAL A 81 7.25 -29.95 -18.01
N ASP A 82 8.20 -29.06 -18.30
CA ASP A 82 9.23 -28.64 -17.35
C ASP A 82 8.65 -27.79 -16.22
N ILE A 83 7.75 -26.86 -16.52
CA ILE A 83 7.04 -26.04 -15.52
C ILE A 83 6.18 -26.93 -14.62
N MET A 84 5.50 -27.93 -15.19
CA MET A 84 4.74 -28.86 -14.37
C MET A 84 5.64 -29.67 -13.44
N LYS A 85 6.84 -30.09 -13.88
CA LYS A 85 7.79 -30.80 -13.00
C LYS A 85 8.18 -29.92 -11.81
N GLU A 86 8.45 -28.64 -12.02
CA GLU A 86 8.74 -27.69 -10.93
C GLU A 86 7.54 -27.51 -9.98
N ILE A 87 6.32 -27.42 -10.50
CA ILE A 87 5.10 -27.33 -9.69
C ILE A 87 4.87 -28.61 -8.89
N LEU A 88 5.12 -29.77 -9.48
CA LEU A 88 5.07 -31.04 -8.76
C LEU A 88 6.12 -31.05 -7.64
N ASP A 89 7.37 -30.65 -7.93
CA ASP A 89 8.41 -30.56 -6.91
C ASP A 89 7.99 -29.62 -5.77
N TYR A 90 7.32 -28.51 -6.06
CA TYR A 90 6.70 -27.64 -5.06
C TYR A 90 5.63 -28.35 -4.24
N ILE A 91 4.69 -29.08 -4.87
CA ILE A 91 3.62 -29.81 -4.16
C ILE A 91 4.21 -30.82 -3.16
N PHE A 92 5.34 -31.45 -3.49
CA PHE A 92 5.97 -32.48 -2.66
C PHE A 92 7.06 -31.96 -1.71
N SER A 93 7.58 -30.75 -1.90
CA SER A 93 8.66 -30.18 -1.06
C SER A 93 8.27 -28.93 -0.28
N GLY A 94 7.23 -28.21 -0.72
CA GLY A 94 6.89 -26.86 -0.26
C GLY A 94 7.88 -25.78 -0.73
N GLN A 95 8.78 -26.10 -1.66
CA GLN A 95 9.80 -25.19 -2.18
C GLN A 95 9.72 -25.12 -3.69
N ILE A 96 9.84 -23.92 -4.25
CA ILE A 96 9.94 -23.70 -5.69
C ILE A 96 11.14 -22.80 -5.99
N ARG A 97 11.77 -23.03 -7.15
CA ARG A 97 12.81 -22.15 -7.70
C ARG A 97 12.16 -21.28 -8.75
N LEU A 98 12.23 -19.97 -8.57
CA LEU A 98 11.65 -19.00 -9.51
C LEU A 98 12.78 -18.28 -10.24
N ASN A 99 12.63 -18.18 -11.55
CA ASN A 99 13.57 -17.49 -12.43
C ASN A 99 12.82 -16.43 -13.26
N GLU A 100 13.50 -15.37 -13.67
CA GLU A 100 12.89 -14.28 -14.46
C GLU A 100 12.37 -14.76 -15.83
N GLU A 101 12.99 -15.78 -16.42
CA GLU A 101 12.59 -16.34 -17.72
C GLU A 101 11.33 -17.21 -17.64
N THR A 102 11.12 -17.92 -16.53
CA THR A 102 10.04 -18.92 -16.38
C THR A 102 8.88 -18.44 -15.51
N ILE A 103 9.03 -17.31 -14.81
CA ILE A 103 8.04 -16.83 -13.83
C ILE A 103 6.64 -16.63 -14.44
N GLN A 104 6.56 -16.18 -15.69
CA GLN A 104 5.28 -15.96 -16.36
C GLN A 104 4.53 -17.28 -16.56
N ASP A 105 5.23 -18.31 -17.02
CA ASP A 105 4.66 -19.64 -17.21
C ASP A 105 4.26 -20.28 -15.88
N VAL A 106 5.05 -20.10 -14.82
CA VAL A 106 4.72 -20.60 -13.47
C VAL A 106 3.46 -19.92 -12.94
N VAL A 107 3.32 -18.59 -13.10
CA VAL A 107 2.11 -17.86 -12.69
C VAL A 107 0.89 -18.34 -13.48
N GLN A 108 1.01 -18.49 -14.80
CA GLN A 108 -0.06 -18.98 -15.65
C GLN A 108 -0.53 -20.37 -15.21
N ALA A 109 0.42 -21.27 -14.95
CA ALA A 109 0.13 -22.62 -14.48
C ALA A 109 -0.46 -22.62 -13.07
N ALA A 110 0.04 -21.79 -12.15
CA ALA A 110 -0.49 -21.65 -10.80
C ALA A 110 -1.93 -21.11 -10.81
N ASP A 111 -2.24 -20.15 -11.68
CA ASP A 111 -3.58 -19.62 -11.87
C ASP A 111 -4.53 -20.68 -12.44
N LEU A 112 -4.12 -21.37 -13.52
CA LEU A 112 -4.92 -22.44 -14.14
C LEU A 112 -5.22 -23.57 -13.16
N LEU A 113 -4.23 -23.97 -12.35
CA LEU A 113 -4.36 -25.03 -11.36
C LEU A 113 -5.01 -24.56 -10.05
N LEU A 114 -5.33 -23.26 -9.92
CA LEU A 114 -5.87 -22.62 -8.71
C LEU A 114 -4.99 -22.84 -7.47
N LEU A 115 -3.66 -22.79 -7.65
CA LEU A 115 -2.67 -22.89 -6.59
C LEU A 115 -2.40 -21.49 -6.00
N THR A 116 -3.28 -21.03 -5.12
CA THR A 116 -3.25 -19.67 -4.56
C THR A 116 -1.94 -19.34 -3.84
N ASP A 117 -1.44 -20.26 -3.01
CA ASP A 117 -0.22 -20.03 -2.22
C ASP A 117 1.02 -19.92 -3.14
N LEU A 118 1.07 -20.74 -4.20
CA LEU A 118 2.12 -20.65 -5.20
C LEU A 118 2.05 -19.32 -5.96
N LYS A 119 0.84 -18.92 -6.36
CA LYS A 119 0.60 -17.63 -7.03
C LYS A 119 1.05 -16.46 -6.15
N THR A 120 0.82 -16.51 -4.84
CA THR A 120 1.32 -15.51 -3.88
C THR A 120 2.85 -15.48 -3.83
N LEU A 121 3.53 -16.64 -3.80
CA LEU A 121 5.00 -16.69 -3.85
C LEU A 121 5.54 -16.09 -5.16
N CYS A 122 4.87 -16.35 -6.28
CA CYS A 122 5.22 -15.75 -7.56
C CYS A 122 5.03 -14.23 -7.56
N CYS A 123 3.96 -13.71 -6.93
CA CYS A 123 3.79 -12.27 -6.74
C CYS A 123 4.97 -11.67 -5.98
N GLU A 124 5.36 -12.27 -4.84
CA GLU A 124 6.49 -11.78 -4.04
C GLU A 124 7.80 -11.74 -4.83
N PHE A 125 8.02 -12.70 -5.72
CA PHE A 125 9.16 -12.71 -6.62
C PHE A 125 9.05 -11.60 -7.67
N LEU A 126 7.90 -11.46 -8.34
CA LEU A 126 7.66 -10.42 -9.34
C LEU A 126 7.82 -9.00 -8.76
N GLU A 127 7.40 -8.76 -7.53
CA GLU A 127 7.62 -7.49 -6.82
C GLU A 127 9.10 -7.10 -6.76
N GLY A 128 9.99 -8.08 -6.57
CA GLY A 128 11.44 -7.87 -6.53
C GLY A 128 12.09 -7.68 -7.90
N CYS A 129 11.40 -8.05 -8.99
CA CYS A 129 11.90 -7.98 -10.36
C CYS A 129 11.51 -6.69 -11.10
N ILE A 130 10.63 -5.84 -10.53
CA ILE A 130 10.18 -4.61 -11.19
C ILE A 130 11.37 -3.67 -11.41
N ALA A 131 11.68 -3.43 -12.68
CA ALA A 131 12.77 -2.57 -13.14
C ALA A 131 12.30 -1.69 -14.31
N ALA A 132 13.14 -0.76 -14.76
CA ALA A 132 12.76 0.16 -15.84
C ALA A 132 12.47 -0.58 -17.15
N GLU A 133 13.17 -1.69 -17.38
CA GLU A 133 13.20 -2.48 -18.61
C GLU A 133 12.01 -3.43 -18.77
N ASN A 134 11.28 -3.73 -17.68
CA ASN A 134 10.21 -4.73 -17.67
C ASN A 134 8.92 -4.28 -16.95
N CYS A 135 8.88 -3.07 -16.38
CA CYS A 135 7.75 -2.65 -15.55
C CYS A 135 6.43 -2.56 -16.33
N ILE A 136 6.48 -2.27 -17.63
CA ILE A 136 5.27 -2.14 -18.44
C ILE A 136 4.68 -3.54 -18.69
N GLY A 137 5.53 -4.50 -19.06
CA GLY A 137 5.17 -5.89 -19.27
C GLY A 137 4.69 -6.55 -17.99
N ILE A 138 5.39 -6.37 -16.87
CA ILE A 138 4.95 -6.85 -15.55
C ILE A 138 3.59 -6.26 -15.18
N ARG A 139 3.38 -4.95 -15.41
CA ARG A 139 2.10 -4.29 -15.15
C ARG A 139 0.95 -4.94 -15.95
N ASP A 140 1.13 -5.12 -17.26
CA ASP A 140 0.09 -5.69 -18.12
C ASP A 140 -0.17 -7.17 -17.82
N PHE A 141 0.91 -7.93 -17.57
CA PHE A 141 0.84 -9.32 -17.14
C PHE A 141 0.08 -9.46 -15.81
N ALA A 142 0.43 -8.62 -14.83
CA ALA A 142 -0.23 -8.59 -13.54
C ALA A 142 -1.72 -8.25 -13.66
N LEU A 143 -2.09 -7.34 -14.56
CA LEU A 143 -3.50 -7.04 -14.84
C LEU A 143 -4.24 -8.26 -15.42
N HIS A 144 -3.62 -8.97 -16.36
CA HIS A 144 -4.22 -10.13 -17.01
C HIS A 144 -4.53 -11.27 -16.04
N TYR A 145 -3.60 -11.57 -15.12
CA TYR A 145 -3.76 -12.64 -14.13
C TYR A 145 -4.31 -12.17 -12.79
N CYS A 146 -4.86 -10.95 -12.72
CA CYS A 146 -5.42 -10.36 -11.50
C CYS A 146 -4.43 -10.32 -10.32
N LEU A 147 -3.14 -10.12 -10.59
CA LEU A 147 -2.10 -9.86 -9.58
C LEU A 147 -2.14 -8.39 -9.17
N HIS A 148 -3.24 -7.98 -8.54
CA HIS A 148 -3.56 -6.56 -8.43
C HIS A 148 -2.50 -5.75 -7.66
N HIS A 149 -1.92 -6.33 -6.60
CA HIS A 149 -0.83 -5.68 -5.85
C HIS A 149 0.42 -5.44 -6.71
N VAL A 150 0.85 -6.44 -7.47
CA VAL A 150 1.98 -6.33 -8.41
C VAL A 150 1.68 -5.28 -9.48
N HIS A 151 0.45 -5.26 -10.01
CA HIS A 151 0.02 -4.23 -10.96
C HIS A 151 0.09 -2.82 -10.36
N TYR A 152 -0.34 -2.65 -9.09
CA TYR A 152 -0.24 -1.38 -8.38
C TYR A 152 1.24 -0.95 -8.25
N LEU A 153 2.12 -1.83 -7.77
CA LEU A 153 3.54 -1.53 -7.60
C LEU A 153 4.23 -1.20 -8.92
N ALA A 154 3.96 -1.95 -9.99
CA ALA A 154 4.50 -1.69 -11.32
C ALA A 154 3.99 -0.36 -11.90
N SER A 155 2.72 -0.01 -11.65
CA SER A 155 2.15 1.29 -12.03
C SER A 155 2.80 2.44 -11.25
N GLU A 156 3.00 2.26 -9.94
CA GLU A 156 3.65 3.24 -9.07
C GLU A 156 5.12 3.47 -9.48
N TYR A 157 5.82 2.39 -9.85
CA TYR A 157 7.18 2.44 -10.36
C TYR A 157 7.25 3.20 -11.68
N LEU A 158 6.36 2.87 -12.64
CA LEU A 158 6.23 3.56 -13.93
C LEU A 158 5.96 5.06 -13.75
N GLU A 159 5.06 5.42 -12.84
CA GLU A 159 4.76 6.82 -12.51
C GLU A 159 5.97 7.56 -11.97
N THR A 160 6.76 6.91 -11.13
CA THR A 160 7.92 7.53 -10.45
C THR A 160 9.16 7.63 -11.34
N HIS A 161 9.43 6.59 -12.15
CA HIS A 161 10.67 6.43 -12.92
C HIS A 161 10.44 6.55 -14.44
N PHE A 162 9.37 7.23 -14.87
CA PHE A 162 8.99 7.35 -16.29
C PHE A 162 10.14 7.78 -17.21
N ARG A 163 11.07 8.63 -16.75
CA ARG A 163 12.20 9.09 -17.56
C ARG A 163 13.08 7.93 -18.02
N ASP A 164 13.39 7.01 -17.10
CA ASP A 164 14.23 5.85 -17.37
C ASP A 164 13.44 4.85 -18.23
N VAL A 165 12.20 4.55 -17.84
CA VAL A 165 11.30 3.64 -18.57
C VAL A 165 11.12 4.09 -20.02
N SER A 166 10.91 5.38 -20.26
CA SER A 166 10.68 5.90 -21.61
C SER A 166 11.84 5.63 -22.57
N SER A 167 13.04 5.38 -22.04
CA SER A 167 14.27 5.16 -22.84
C SER A 167 14.52 3.68 -23.15
N THR A 168 13.69 2.78 -22.63
CA THR A 168 13.85 1.33 -22.79
C THR A 168 13.24 0.82 -24.09
N GLU A 169 13.69 -0.36 -24.54
CA GLU A 169 13.15 -1.03 -25.73
C GLU A 169 11.67 -1.40 -25.55
N GLU A 170 11.29 -1.90 -24.37
CA GLU A 170 9.91 -2.22 -24.02
C GLU A 170 8.94 -1.05 -24.25
N PHE A 171 9.34 0.17 -23.86
CA PHE A 171 8.54 1.37 -24.13
C PHE A 171 8.46 1.69 -25.63
N LEU A 172 9.55 1.50 -26.37
CA LEU A 172 9.58 1.75 -27.81
C LEU A 172 8.76 0.74 -28.61
N GLU A 173 8.54 -0.47 -28.10
CA GLU A 173 7.72 -1.51 -28.74
C GLU A 173 6.21 -1.36 -28.47
N LEU A 174 5.81 -0.45 -27.59
CA LEU A 174 4.40 -0.20 -27.27
C LEU A 174 3.52 0.07 -28.48
N THR A 175 2.30 -0.46 -28.43
CA THR A 175 1.23 -0.11 -29.39
C THR A 175 0.77 1.34 -29.18
N PRO A 176 0.21 2.01 -30.22
CA PRO A 176 -0.24 3.40 -30.09
C PRO A 176 -1.29 3.60 -28.99
N GLN A 177 -2.20 2.64 -28.83
CA GLN A 177 -3.24 2.69 -27.78
C GLN A 177 -2.61 2.60 -26.39
N LYS A 178 -1.63 1.70 -26.22
CA LYS A 178 -1.01 1.50 -24.91
C LYS A 178 -0.09 2.65 -24.53
N LEU A 179 0.65 3.20 -25.49
CA LEU A 179 1.41 4.43 -25.29
C LEU A 179 0.49 5.56 -24.84
N LYS A 180 -0.65 5.75 -25.51
CA LYS A 180 -1.63 6.78 -25.13
C LYS A 180 -2.16 6.57 -23.70
N GLU A 181 -2.43 5.33 -23.29
CA GLU A 181 -2.82 5.00 -21.91
C GLU A 181 -1.76 5.47 -20.91
N VAL A 182 -0.51 5.09 -21.12
CA VAL A 182 0.62 5.46 -20.24
C VAL A 182 0.78 6.98 -20.17
N LEU A 183 0.82 7.66 -21.32
CA LEU A 183 0.99 9.13 -21.36
C LEU A 183 -0.18 9.90 -20.75
N SER A 184 -1.37 9.28 -20.66
CA SER A 184 -2.56 9.90 -20.06
C SER A 184 -2.53 9.89 -18.54
N MET A 185 -1.62 9.12 -17.91
CA MET A 185 -1.52 9.03 -16.46
C MET A 185 -1.16 10.38 -15.84
N GLU A 186 -2.01 10.90 -14.94
CA GLU A 186 -1.84 12.24 -14.37
C GLU A 186 -0.68 12.32 -13.38
N LYS A 187 -0.33 11.19 -12.77
CA LYS A 187 0.71 11.04 -11.74
C LYS A 187 2.12 10.81 -12.30
N LEU A 188 2.33 10.77 -13.63
CA LEU A 188 3.68 10.64 -14.21
C LEU A 188 4.63 11.75 -13.71
N ASN A 189 5.64 11.36 -12.94
CA ASN A 189 6.53 12.27 -12.23
C ASN A 189 7.75 12.66 -13.07
N VAL A 190 7.51 13.42 -14.14
CA VAL A 190 8.57 13.83 -15.09
C VAL A 190 9.22 15.17 -14.75
N GLY A 191 8.60 15.96 -13.86
CA GLY A 191 9.01 17.33 -13.51
C GLY A 191 8.80 18.37 -14.62
N ASN A 192 9.08 18.00 -15.88
CA ASN A 192 8.89 18.84 -17.06
C ASN A 192 8.26 18.01 -18.20
N GLU A 193 7.22 18.53 -18.83
CA GLU A 193 6.50 17.85 -19.92
C GLU A 193 7.40 17.62 -21.15
N ARG A 194 8.54 18.33 -21.27
CA ARG A 194 9.50 18.10 -22.35
C ARG A 194 9.91 16.62 -22.45
N TYR A 195 10.07 15.92 -21.33
CA TYR A 195 10.53 14.52 -21.35
C TYR A 195 9.47 13.57 -21.90
N VAL A 196 8.19 13.87 -21.67
CA VAL A 196 7.06 13.15 -22.27
C VAL A 196 7.06 13.39 -23.78
N PHE A 197 7.24 14.64 -24.20
CA PHE A 197 7.32 14.99 -25.63
C PHE A 197 8.52 14.32 -26.33
N GLU A 198 9.71 14.36 -25.73
CA GLU A 198 10.90 13.65 -26.22
C GLU A 198 10.66 12.13 -26.31
N ALA A 199 9.94 11.54 -25.36
CA ALA A 199 9.57 10.12 -25.41
C ALA A 199 8.66 9.78 -26.59
N VAL A 200 7.66 10.64 -26.89
CA VAL A 200 6.81 10.46 -28.08
C VAL A 200 7.63 10.54 -29.35
N ILE A 201 8.55 11.51 -29.45
CA ILE A 201 9.45 11.63 -30.61
C ILE A 201 10.25 10.35 -30.79
N ARG A 202 10.90 9.85 -29.73
CA ARG A 202 11.69 8.60 -29.78
C ARG A 202 10.85 7.41 -30.22
N TRP A 203 9.61 7.29 -29.72
CA TRP A 203 8.70 6.23 -30.13
C TRP A 203 8.29 6.34 -31.61
N ILE A 204 7.97 7.52 -32.12
CA ILE A 204 7.63 7.69 -33.55
C ILE A 204 8.86 7.43 -34.44
N SER A 205 10.04 7.89 -34.03
CA SER A 205 11.29 7.70 -34.77
C SER A 205 11.68 6.22 -34.90
N HIS A 206 11.31 5.37 -33.94
CA HIS A 206 11.62 3.94 -33.96
C HIS A 206 10.94 3.18 -35.12
N ASP A 207 9.70 3.54 -35.48
CA ASP A 207 9.00 3.01 -36.65
C ASP A 207 8.16 4.11 -37.32
N SER A 208 8.85 4.96 -38.07
CA SER A 208 8.26 6.16 -38.67
C SER A 208 7.19 5.88 -39.72
N GLU A 209 7.28 4.75 -40.44
CA GLU A 209 6.34 4.45 -41.52
C GLU A 209 4.96 4.08 -40.98
N SER A 210 4.89 3.26 -39.93
CA SER A 210 3.61 2.84 -39.34
C SER A 210 3.05 3.86 -38.33
N ARG A 211 3.92 4.54 -37.57
CA ARG A 211 3.50 5.32 -36.39
C ARG A 211 3.09 6.75 -36.70
N LYS A 212 3.53 7.33 -37.81
CA LYS A 212 3.15 8.69 -38.23
C LYS A 212 1.63 8.87 -38.34
N VAL A 213 0.90 7.82 -38.74
CA VAL A 213 -0.57 7.85 -38.84
C VAL A 213 -1.23 8.06 -37.47
N HIS A 214 -0.61 7.58 -36.40
CA HIS A 214 -1.13 7.65 -35.02
C HIS A 214 -0.63 8.87 -34.24
N MET A 215 0.21 9.69 -34.84
CA MET A 215 0.85 10.85 -34.21
C MET A 215 -0.15 11.80 -33.53
N LYS A 216 -1.26 12.15 -34.21
CA LYS A 216 -2.29 13.03 -33.63
C LYS A 216 -2.95 12.44 -32.39
N ASP A 217 -3.18 11.13 -32.41
CA ASP A 217 -3.85 10.44 -31.32
C ASP A 217 -2.96 10.35 -30.08
N VAL A 218 -1.69 9.98 -30.26
CA VAL A 218 -0.70 9.93 -29.16
C VAL A 218 -0.43 11.33 -28.60
N MET A 219 -0.27 12.33 -29.47
CA MET A 219 -0.04 13.72 -29.06
C MET A 219 -1.19 14.33 -28.26
N SER A 220 -2.41 13.80 -28.38
CA SER A 220 -3.56 14.25 -27.57
C SER A 220 -3.39 13.96 -26.07
N ALA A 221 -2.52 13.01 -25.70
CA ALA A 221 -2.21 12.69 -24.30
C ALA A 221 -1.07 13.54 -23.71
N VAL A 222 -0.30 14.25 -24.54
CA VAL A 222 0.77 15.15 -24.10
C VAL A 222 0.15 16.46 -23.62
N TRP A 223 0.59 16.97 -22.46
CA TRP A 223 0.05 18.21 -21.89
C TRP A 223 0.77 19.41 -22.49
N VAL A 224 0.40 19.69 -23.74
CA VAL A 224 1.05 20.70 -24.58
C VAL A 224 1.13 22.09 -23.93
N SER A 225 0.18 22.46 -23.06
CA SER A 225 0.23 23.72 -22.30
C SER A 225 1.39 23.80 -21.28
N GLY A 226 1.99 22.66 -20.92
CA GLY A 226 3.16 22.58 -20.06
C GLY A 226 4.50 22.64 -20.80
N LEU A 227 4.50 22.69 -22.14
CA LEU A 227 5.72 22.79 -22.94
C LEU A 227 6.15 24.27 -23.10
N ASP A 228 7.45 24.53 -22.94
CA ASP A 228 8.01 25.86 -23.19
C ASP A 228 8.04 26.17 -24.70
N SER A 229 7.42 27.28 -25.09
CA SER A 229 7.40 27.78 -26.46
C SER A 229 8.79 28.06 -27.03
N ALA A 230 9.78 28.43 -26.19
CA ALA A 230 11.16 28.64 -26.63
C ALA A 230 11.83 27.32 -27.01
N TYR A 231 11.67 26.30 -26.15
CA TYR A 231 12.14 24.94 -26.41
C TYR A 231 11.51 24.36 -27.68
N LEU A 232 10.19 24.50 -27.86
CA LEU A 232 9.53 24.01 -29.07
C LEU A 232 10.05 24.67 -30.34
N ARG A 233 10.30 25.99 -30.32
CA ARG A 233 10.88 26.71 -31.48
C ARG A 233 12.28 26.22 -31.81
N GLU A 234 13.11 25.97 -30.80
CA GLU A 234 14.46 25.40 -30.99
C GLU A 234 14.38 24.00 -31.62
N GLN A 235 13.54 23.12 -31.06
CA GLN A 235 13.38 21.75 -31.55
C GLN A 235 12.77 21.69 -32.96
N MET A 236 11.86 22.61 -33.29
CA MET A 236 11.39 22.75 -34.67
C MET A 236 12.55 23.08 -35.60
N MET A 237 13.57 23.83 -35.19
CA MET A 237 14.70 24.14 -36.08
C MET A 237 15.63 22.94 -36.27
N SER A 238 15.83 22.12 -35.24
CA SER A 238 16.73 20.95 -35.29
C SER A 238 16.09 19.71 -35.91
N GLU A 239 14.83 19.40 -35.58
CA GLU A 239 14.21 18.09 -35.89
C GLU A 239 13.06 18.20 -36.90
N PRO A 240 13.14 17.53 -38.08
CA PRO A 240 12.09 17.60 -39.09
C PRO A 240 10.77 16.97 -38.63
N LEU A 241 10.83 15.90 -37.81
CA LEU A 241 9.65 15.25 -37.25
C LEU A 241 8.86 16.18 -36.32
N VAL A 242 9.56 17.01 -35.54
CA VAL A 242 8.93 18.02 -34.68
C VAL A 242 8.19 19.06 -35.52
N ARG A 243 8.73 19.47 -36.68
CA ARG A 243 8.02 20.36 -37.61
C ARG A 243 6.73 19.73 -38.14
N GLU A 244 6.74 18.44 -38.45
CA GLU A 244 5.55 17.70 -38.88
C GLU A 244 4.51 17.61 -37.77
N ILE A 245 4.92 17.23 -36.54
CA ILE A 245 4.04 17.19 -35.36
C ILE A 245 3.36 18.54 -35.14
N VAL A 246 4.12 19.64 -35.17
CA VAL A 246 3.60 20.99 -34.92
C VAL A 246 2.64 21.46 -36.02
N LYS A 247 2.89 21.10 -37.28
CA LYS A 247 1.98 21.43 -38.39
C LYS A 247 0.67 20.67 -38.32
N GLU A 248 0.72 19.40 -37.93
CA GLU A 248 -0.45 18.52 -37.89
C GLU A 248 -1.27 18.69 -36.59
N CYS A 249 -0.65 19.13 -35.51
CA CYS A 249 -1.30 19.35 -34.20
C CYS A 249 -1.60 20.84 -33.99
N ASN A 250 -2.78 21.30 -34.42
CA ASN A 250 -3.24 22.70 -34.29
C ASN A 250 -3.31 23.26 -32.85
N ASN A 251 -3.13 22.41 -31.83
CA ASN A 251 -3.26 22.76 -30.42
C ASN A 251 -1.93 23.15 -29.74
N ILE A 252 -0.81 23.25 -30.47
CA ILE A 252 0.49 23.63 -29.91
C ILE A 252 0.60 25.16 -29.83
N PRO A 253 0.61 25.76 -28.62
CA PRO A 253 0.66 27.21 -28.47
C PRO A 253 2.06 27.70 -28.82
N LEU A 254 2.21 28.25 -30.03
CA LEU A 254 3.42 28.96 -30.46
C LEU A 254 3.45 30.41 -29.93
N THR A 255 2.32 30.89 -29.40
CA THR A 255 2.17 32.19 -28.75
C THR A 255 2.56 32.13 -27.27
N PRO A 256 3.08 33.24 -26.69
CA PRO A 256 3.41 33.29 -25.27
C PRO A 256 2.19 32.98 -24.40
N PRO A 257 2.39 32.39 -23.20
CA PRO A 257 1.30 32.02 -22.31
C PRO A 257 0.40 33.21 -22.02
N GLN A 258 -0.91 32.97 -22.02
CA GLN A 258 -1.91 33.95 -21.61
C GLN A 258 -1.60 34.41 -20.18
N GLN A 259 -1.89 35.67 -19.83
CA GLN A 259 -1.61 36.21 -18.50
C GLN A 259 -2.84 36.10 -17.58
N GLY A 260 -2.62 36.02 -16.25
CA GLY A 260 -3.69 36.09 -15.26
C GLY A 260 -4.54 34.82 -15.13
N GLU A 261 -5.85 34.97 -14.98
CA GLU A 261 -6.81 33.88 -14.71
C GLU A 261 -6.86 32.83 -15.84
N ALA A 262 -6.71 33.24 -17.09
CA ALA A 262 -6.72 32.33 -18.23
C ALA A 262 -5.50 31.38 -18.24
N MET A 263 -4.36 31.82 -17.68
CA MET A 263 -3.18 30.97 -17.46
C MET A 263 -3.47 29.88 -16.43
N LEU A 264 -4.06 30.26 -15.29
CA LEU A 264 -4.36 29.34 -14.20
C LEU A 264 -5.45 28.33 -14.60
N ALA A 265 -6.41 28.74 -15.41
CA ALA A 265 -7.46 27.86 -15.94
C ALA A 265 -6.91 26.80 -16.92
N SER A 266 -5.82 27.09 -17.63
CA SER A 266 -5.19 26.19 -18.61
C SER A 266 -3.99 25.41 -18.05
N PHE A 267 -3.45 25.82 -16.90
CA PHE A 267 -2.33 25.15 -16.25
C PHE A 267 -2.75 23.84 -15.58
N LYS A 268 -2.10 22.75 -15.97
CA LYS A 268 -2.32 21.41 -15.42
C LYS A 268 -0.95 20.82 -15.03
N PRO A 269 -0.52 20.90 -13.77
CA PRO A 269 0.78 20.37 -13.35
C PRO A 269 0.74 18.84 -13.28
N ARG A 270 1.68 18.15 -13.96
CA ARG A 270 1.78 16.68 -13.98
C ARG A 270 2.55 16.18 -12.76
N GLY A 271 2.39 14.90 -12.45
CA GLY A 271 3.04 14.24 -11.34
C GLY A 271 2.14 14.15 -10.12
N TYR A 272 2.71 13.68 -9.02
CA TYR A 272 2.03 13.55 -7.74
C TYR A 272 2.77 14.31 -6.63
N SER A 273 2.06 14.58 -5.55
CA SER A 273 2.64 14.96 -4.28
C SER A 273 2.30 13.91 -3.23
N GLU A 274 3.28 13.53 -2.42
CA GLU A 274 3.06 12.73 -1.22
C GLU A 274 2.52 13.66 -0.13
N CYS A 275 1.30 13.42 0.30
CA CYS A 275 0.58 14.26 1.24
C CYS A 275 0.44 13.59 2.60
N ILE A 276 0.52 14.38 3.66
CA ILE A 276 0.00 14.01 4.97
C ILE A 276 -1.49 14.31 4.94
N VAL A 277 -2.31 13.32 5.24
CA VAL A 277 -3.77 13.44 5.28
C VAL A 277 -4.24 13.27 6.72
N THR A 278 -5.09 14.18 7.18
CA THR A 278 -5.80 14.08 8.46
C THR A 278 -7.29 13.92 8.21
N VAL A 279 -7.93 13.00 8.92
CA VAL A 279 -9.35 12.68 8.73
C VAL A 279 -10.07 12.48 10.07
N GLY A 280 -11.30 12.97 10.16
CA GLY A 280 -12.15 12.84 11.33
C GLY A 280 -11.56 13.45 12.59
N GLY A 281 -11.73 12.78 13.73
CA GLY A 281 -11.33 13.32 15.03
C GLY A 281 -12.44 14.16 15.64
N GLU A 282 -12.10 15.10 16.52
CA GLU A 282 -13.08 15.96 17.19
C GLU A 282 -12.67 17.42 17.18
N GLU A 283 -13.67 18.30 17.23
CA GLU A 283 -13.44 19.73 17.42
C GLU A 283 -12.86 20.01 18.82
N ARG A 284 -11.84 20.85 18.90
CA ARG A 284 -11.12 21.17 20.14
C ARG A 284 -12.03 21.81 21.20
N VAL A 285 -12.96 22.66 20.78
CA VAL A 285 -13.83 23.41 21.70
C VAL A 285 -15.09 22.61 22.04
N SER A 286 -15.86 22.18 21.03
CA SER A 286 -17.14 21.51 21.25
C SER A 286 -17.00 20.03 21.64
N ARG A 287 -15.84 19.42 21.36
CA ARG A 287 -15.58 17.97 21.51
C ARG A 287 -16.55 17.09 20.73
N LYS A 288 -17.14 17.62 19.67
CA LYS A 288 -17.97 16.85 18.76
C LYS A 288 -17.09 16.13 17.74
N PRO A 289 -17.37 14.85 17.42
CA PRO A 289 -16.78 14.18 16.28
C PRO A 289 -16.97 14.99 15.00
N THR A 290 -16.01 14.92 14.08
CA THR A 290 -16.07 15.60 12.79
C THR A 290 -15.85 14.62 11.64
N SER A 291 -16.31 14.99 10.45
CA SER A 291 -16.04 14.30 9.18
C SER A 291 -14.99 15.02 8.32
N VAL A 292 -14.42 16.12 8.81
CA VAL A 292 -13.44 16.95 8.09
C VAL A 292 -12.23 16.12 7.67
N MET A 293 -11.76 16.38 6.45
CA MET A 293 -10.59 15.77 5.86
C MET A 293 -9.72 16.85 5.23
N ARG A 294 -8.43 16.85 5.56
CA ARG A 294 -7.46 17.84 5.06
C ARG A 294 -6.17 17.16 4.64
N CYS A 295 -5.46 17.74 3.68
CA CYS A 295 -4.11 17.29 3.33
C CYS A 295 -3.08 18.42 3.31
N MET A 296 -1.82 18.06 3.52
CA MET A 296 -0.66 18.95 3.45
C MET A 296 0.44 18.29 2.61
N CYS A 297 1.06 19.06 1.72
CA CYS A 297 2.16 18.60 0.86
C CYS A 297 3.52 19.02 1.46
N PRO A 298 4.20 18.19 2.29
CA PRO A 298 5.44 18.59 2.96
C PRO A 298 6.61 18.90 2.01
N LEU A 299 6.63 18.34 0.80
CA LEU A 299 7.77 18.41 -0.13
C LEU A 299 7.66 19.53 -1.18
N TYR A 300 6.47 20.10 -1.44
CA TYR A 300 6.21 20.92 -2.63
C TYR A 300 6.18 22.44 -2.38
N ASP A 301 5.92 22.90 -1.15
CA ASP A 301 5.71 24.33 -0.85
C ASP A 301 6.79 24.93 0.07
N PRO A 302 7.60 25.91 -0.38
CA PRO A 302 8.52 26.64 0.49
C PRO A 302 7.83 27.42 1.61
N ASN A 303 6.52 27.72 1.48
CA ASN A 303 5.74 28.33 2.54
C ASN A 303 5.21 27.34 3.57
N ARG A 304 5.19 26.01 3.32
CA ARG A 304 4.84 24.96 4.31
C ARG A 304 3.52 25.17 5.09
N GLN A 305 2.54 25.88 4.54
CA GLN A 305 1.58 26.60 5.40
C GLN A 305 0.10 26.44 5.08
N LEU A 306 -0.33 25.66 4.07
CA LEU A 306 -1.75 25.58 3.76
C LEU A 306 -2.22 24.14 3.70
N TRP A 307 -3.13 23.81 4.60
CA TRP A 307 -3.93 22.61 4.52
C TRP A 307 -4.98 22.79 3.44
N ILE A 308 -5.10 21.80 2.57
CA ILE A 308 -6.09 21.76 1.50
C ILE A 308 -7.26 20.93 2.02
N GLU A 309 -8.46 21.49 2.00
CA GLU A 309 -9.68 20.75 2.35
C GLU A 309 -9.95 19.69 1.28
N LEU A 310 -10.21 18.46 1.71
CA LEU A 310 -10.65 17.35 0.85
C LEU A 310 -12.13 17.07 1.11
N ALA A 311 -12.75 16.21 0.30
CA ALA A 311 -14.13 15.83 0.53
C ALA A 311 -14.28 15.21 1.94
N PRO A 312 -15.24 15.67 2.76
CA PRO A 312 -15.46 15.12 4.09
C PRO A 312 -16.07 13.71 4.03
N MET A 313 -15.84 12.92 5.07
CA MET A 313 -16.51 11.62 5.23
C MET A 313 -18.03 11.78 5.34
N SER A 314 -18.75 10.68 5.08
CA SER A 314 -20.21 10.66 5.24
C SER A 314 -20.63 10.64 6.70
N ILE A 315 -19.84 9.96 7.55
CA ILE A 315 -20.12 9.83 8.98
C ILE A 315 -18.95 10.46 9.78
N PRO A 316 -19.22 11.43 10.67
CA PRO A 316 -18.24 11.95 11.62
C PRO A 316 -17.78 10.89 12.63
N ARG A 317 -16.47 10.75 12.85
CA ARG A 317 -15.91 9.65 13.65
C ARG A 317 -14.68 10.05 14.47
N ILE A 318 -14.59 9.54 15.70
CA ILE A 318 -13.36 9.53 16.53
C ILE A 318 -12.88 8.10 16.78
N ASN A 319 -11.61 7.94 17.18
CA ASN A 319 -11.01 6.65 17.55
C ASN A 319 -11.19 5.55 16.47
N HIS A 320 -11.30 5.97 15.21
CA HIS A 320 -11.43 5.11 14.04
C HIS A 320 -10.04 4.67 13.56
N GLY A 321 -9.98 3.56 12.84
CA GLY A 321 -8.78 3.16 12.11
C GLY A 321 -8.67 3.94 10.81
N VAL A 322 -7.46 4.40 10.47
CA VAL A 322 -7.17 5.00 9.17
C VAL A 322 -5.84 4.46 8.63
N LEU A 323 -5.79 4.18 7.33
CA LEU A 323 -4.56 3.87 6.62
C LEU A 323 -4.70 4.21 5.13
N SER A 324 -3.59 4.21 4.41
CA SER A 324 -3.59 4.17 2.96
C SER A 324 -3.22 2.78 2.47
N ALA A 325 -3.89 2.34 1.41
CA ALA A 325 -3.60 1.10 0.71
C ALA A 325 -3.79 1.34 -0.79
N GLU A 326 -2.76 1.01 -1.57
CA GLU A 326 -2.80 0.97 -3.04
C GLU A 326 -3.44 2.21 -3.70
N GLY A 327 -3.00 3.39 -3.25
CA GLY A 327 -3.42 4.69 -3.79
C GLY A 327 -4.74 5.23 -3.24
N PHE A 328 -5.41 4.49 -2.34
CA PHE A 328 -6.65 4.91 -1.69
C PHE A 328 -6.44 5.15 -0.19
N LEU A 329 -7.40 5.81 0.45
CA LEU A 329 -7.45 5.97 1.90
C LEU A 329 -8.67 5.21 2.45
N PHE A 330 -8.49 4.48 3.54
CA PHE A 330 -9.53 3.69 4.19
C PHE A 330 -9.76 4.19 5.61
N VAL A 331 -11.01 4.40 5.99
CA VAL A 331 -11.44 4.71 7.36
C VAL A 331 -12.41 3.64 7.83
N LEU A 332 -12.15 3.07 9.00
CA LEU A 332 -12.87 1.92 9.54
C LEU A 332 -13.32 2.17 10.98
N GLY A 333 -14.53 1.75 11.32
CA GLY A 333 -15.05 1.73 12.69
C GLY A 333 -15.09 3.09 13.38
N GLY A 334 -14.68 3.13 14.64
CA GLY A 334 -14.68 4.33 15.47
C GLY A 334 -16.01 4.56 16.20
N GLN A 335 -16.18 5.78 16.72
CA GLN A 335 -17.40 6.22 17.41
C GLN A 335 -18.00 7.43 16.72
N ASP A 336 -19.33 7.42 16.54
CA ASP A 336 -20.08 8.54 16.01
C ASP A 336 -20.37 9.63 17.06
N GLU A 337 -21.11 10.67 16.65
CA GLU A 337 -21.55 11.76 17.52
C GLU A 337 -22.42 11.30 18.71
N ASN A 338 -23.12 10.18 18.57
CA ASN A 338 -23.97 9.59 19.60
C ASN A 338 -23.21 8.63 20.52
N LYS A 339 -21.88 8.53 20.36
CA LYS A 339 -21.00 7.57 21.04
C LYS A 339 -21.31 6.11 20.67
N GLY A 340 -22.03 5.87 19.59
CA GLY A 340 -22.26 4.55 19.03
C GLY A 340 -20.98 4.02 18.40
N THR A 341 -20.57 2.81 18.80
CA THR A 341 -19.46 2.11 18.15
C THR A 341 -19.87 1.66 16.75
N LEU A 342 -19.02 1.90 15.76
CA LEU A 342 -19.33 1.65 14.36
C LEU A 342 -18.63 0.40 13.83
N SER A 343 -19.33 -0.38 13.01
CA SER A 343 -18.74 -1.44 12.17
C SER A 343 -18.52 -0.99 10.72
N SER A 344 -19.08 0.16 10.34
CA SER A 344 -19.00 0.69 8.98
C SER A 344 -17.61 1.23 8.65
N GLY A 345 -17.30 1.23 7.36
CA GLY A 345 -16.07 1.77 6.81
C GLY A 345 -16.32 2.57 5.54
N GLU A 346 -15.37 3.42 5.18
CA GLU A 346 -15.43 4.30 4.01
C GLU A 346 -14.06 4.28 3.30
N LYS A 347 -14.09 4.25 1.96
CA LYS A 347 -12.92 4.34 1.08
C LYS A 347 -12.96 5.67 0.33
N TYR A 348 -11.87 6.42 0.40
CA TYR A 348 -11.67 7.67 -0.32
C TYR A 348 -10.80 7.46 -1.56
N ASP A 349 -11.28 8.01 -2.68
CA ASP A 349 -10.58 8.07 -3.95
C ASP A 349 -10.02 9.49 -4.18
N PRO A 350 -8.68 9.65 -4.21
CA PRO A 350 -8.06 10.96 -4.44
C PRO A 350 -8.23 11.49 -5.87
N ASP A 351 -8.51 10.62 -6.85
CA ASP A 351 -8.63 11.01 -8.25
C ASP A 351 -10.01 11.61 -8.54
N THR A 352 -11.05 11.14 -7.84
CA THR A 352 -12.41 11.70 -7.89
C THR A 352 -12.74 12.64 -6.73
N ASN A 353 -11.90 12.70 -5.68
CA ASN A 353 -12.16 13.44 -4.44
C ASN A 353 -13.54 13.07 -3.83
N SER A 354 -13.78 11.76 -3.67
CA SER A 354 -15.07 11.26 -3.18
C SER A 354 -14.91 10.03 -2.29
N TRP A 355 -15.87 9.85 -1.38
CA TRP A 355 -15.98 8.68 -0.52
C TRP A 355 -16.96 7.64 -1.08
N SER A 356 -16.70 6.38 -0.77
CA SER A 356 -17.58 5.24 -1.03
C SER A 356 -17.68 4.35 0.20
N SER A 357 -18.86 3.79 0.46
CA SER A 357 -19.05 2.89 1.62
C SER A 357 -18.38 1.54 1.38
N LEU A 358 -17.78 1.00 2.44
CA LEU A 358 -17.29 -0.37 2.49
C LEU A 358 -18.35 -1.30 3.10
N PRO A 359 -18.29 -2.60 2.82
CA PRO A 359 -19.00 -3.60 3.61
C PRO A 359 -18.59 -3.47 5.09
N PRO A 360 -19.55 -3.50 6.04
CA PRO A 360 -19.23 -3.40 7.46
C PRO A 360 -18.39 -4.60 7.93
N MET A 361 -17.61 -4.40 8.99
CA MET A 361 -16.84 -5.45 9.68
C MET A 361 -17.75 -6.62 10.09
N ASN A 362 -17.25 -7.84 9.97
CA ASN A 362 -18.02 -9.07 10.20
C ASN A 362 -18.15 -9.42 11.69
N GLU A 363 -17.08 -9.22 12.47
CA GLU A 363 -17.03 -9.70 13.85
C GLU A 363 -17.74 -8.74 14.80
N ALA A 364 -17.27 -7.49 14.86
CA ALA A 364 -17.83 -6.51 15.78
C ALA A 364 -17.57 -5.07 15.30
N ALA A 365 -18.51 -4.20 15.63
CA ALA A 365 -18.24 -2.77 15.68
C ALA A 365 -17.11 -2.50 16.68
N ARG A 366 -16.15 -1.66 16.33
CA ARG A 366 -14.98 -1.41 17.18
C ARG A 366 -14.41 -0.01 17.06
N HIS A 367 -13.80 0.45 18.15
CA HIS A 367 -12.99 1.67 18.22
C HIS A 367 -11.70 1.40 19.01
N ASN A 368 -10.74 2.34 18.99
CA ASN A 368 -9.44 2.18 19.67
C ASN A 368 -8.66 0.90 19.27
N PHE A 369 -8.86 0.44 18.03
CA PHE A 369 -8.28 -0.78 17.48
C PHE A 369 -7.06 -0.46 16.60
N GLY A 370 -6.29 -1.49 16.26
CA GLY A 370 -5.17 -1.40 15.32
C GLY A 370 -5.61 -1.67 13.88
N VAL A 371 -5.10 -0.91 12.92
CA VAL A 371 -5.27 -1.21 11.50
C VAL A 371 -3.91 -1.19 10.80
N VAL A 372 -3.63 -2.20 10.00
CA VAL A 372 -2.35 -2.38 9.29
C VAL A 372 -2.62 -2.92 7.89
N GLU A 373 -1.86 -2.47 6.89
CA GLU A 373 -1.93 -2.97 5.52
C GLU A 373 -0.71 -3.84 5.18
N ILE A 374 -0.95 -4.94 4.48
CA ILE A 374 0.07 -5.79 3.86
C ILE A 374 -0.50 -6.27 2.51
N ASP A 375 0.19 -5.94 1.42
CA ASP A 375 -0.08 -6.43 0.06
C ASP A 375 -1.56 -6.27 -0.39
N GLY A 376 -2.18 -5.12 -0.09
CA GLY A 376 -3.58 -4.84 -0.41
C GLY A 376 -4.60 -5.48 0.56
N ILE A 377 -4.15 -6.12 1.63
CA ILE A 377 -4.99 -6.69 2.68
C ILE A 377 -4.95 -5.80 3.94
N LEU A 378 -6.11 -5.36 4.40
CA LEU A 378 -6.25 -4.57 5.61
C LEU A 378 -6.52 -5.48 6.80
N TYR A 379 -5.62 -5.52 7.78
CA TYR A 379 -5.79 -6.26 9.02
C TYR A 379 -6.30 -5.35 10.12
N ILE A 380 -7.37 -5.77 10.78
CA ILE A 380 -8.07 -5.05 11.84
C ILE A 380 -7.88 -5.83 13.14
N LEU A 381 -7.22 -5.23 14.13
CA LEU A 381 -6.72 -5.91 15.33
C LEU A 381 -7.32 -5.34 16.61
N GLY A 382 -8.03 -6.18 17.36
CA GLY A 382 -8.47 -5.90 18.73
C GLY A 382 -9.37 -4.66 18.83
N GLY A 383 -9.12 -3.82 19.82
CA GLY A 383 -9.92 -2.64 20.17
C GLY A 383 -10.99 -2.94 21.21
N GLU A 384 -12.11 -2.22 21.13
CA GLU A 384 -13.25 -2.43 22.02
C GLU A 384 -14.59 -2.15 21.32
N ASP A 385 -15.64 -2.88 21.68
CA ASP A 385 -17.00 -2.74 21.11
C ASP A 385 -17.91 -1.79 21.91
N GLY A 386 -17.43 -1.30 23.06
CA GLY A 386 -18.17 -0.47 24.01
C GLY A 386 -18.55 -1.23 25.29
N GLU A 387 -18.57 -2.56 25.24
CA GLU A 387 -18.83 -3.43 26.40
C GLU A 387 -17.61 -4.28 26.77
N ARG A 388 -16.86 -4.74 25.76
CA ARG A 388 -15.77 -5.71 25.89
C ARG A 388 -14.50 -5.20 25.21
N GLU A 389 -13.37 -5.54 25.82
CA GLU A 389 -12.07 -5.42 25.19
C GLU A 389 -11.86 -6.62 24.24
N LEU A 390 -11.55 -6.36 22.98
CA LEU A 390 -11.50 -7.35 21.92
C LEU A 390 -10.06 -7.87 21.71
N ILE A 391 -9.97 -9.18 21.47
CA ILE A 391 -8.77 -9.84 20.91
C ILE A 391 -9.00 -10.29 19.46
N SER A 392 -10.22 -10.15 18.94
CA SER A 392 -10.57 -10.63 17.62
C SER A 392 -9.84 -9.88 16.52
N MET A 393 -9.40 -10.63 15.51
CA MET A 393 -8.76 -10.12 14.32
C MET A 393 -9.55 -10.52 13.08
N GLU A 394 -9.72 -9.57 12.16
CA GLU A 394 -10.30 -9.81 10.84
C GLU A 394 -9.48 -9.08 9.78
N SER A 395 -9.50 -9.58 8.55
CA SER A 395 -8.83 -8.98 7.41
C SER A 395 -9.81 -8.66 6.29
N TYR A 396 -9.63 -7.51 5.64
CA TYR A 396 -10.38 -7.11 4.46
C TYR A 396 -9.47 -7.06 3.24
N ASP A 397 -9.79 -7.88 2.24
CA ASP A 397 -9.14 -7.80 0.92
C ASP A 397 -9.84 -6.74 0.08
N ILE A 398 -9.10 -5.71 -0.35
CA ILE A 398 -9.67 -4.55 -1.03
C ILE A 398 -10.11 -4.83 -2.47
N TYR A 399 -9.64 -5.94 -3.06
CA TYR A 399 -9.95 -6.36 -4.43
C TYR A 399 -11.15 -7.29 -4.46
N SER A 400 -11.12 -8.36 -3.67
CA SER A 400 -12.27 -9.28 -3.56
C SER A 400 -13.42 -8.65 -2.76
N ARG A 401 -13.14 -7.60 -1.99
CA ARG A 401 -14.08 -6.90 -1.09
C ARG A 401 -14.68 -7.83 -0.04
N THR A 402 -13.89 -8.79 0.42
CA THR A 402 -14.33 -9.80 1.39
C THR A 402 -13.63 -9.64 2.73
N TRP A 403 -14.39 -9.87 3.80
CA TRP A 403 -13.90 -9.94 5.16
C TRP A 403 -13.61 -11.40 5.53
N THR A 404 -12.44 -11.67 6.08
CA THR A 404 -12.01 -13.01 6.51
C THR A 404 -11.60 -12.96 7.98
N LYS A 405 -12.08 -13.91 8.78
CA LYS A 405 -11.66 -14.06 10.17
C LYS A 405 -10.21 -14.51 10.24
N GLN A 406 -9.44 -13.90 11.12
CA GLN A 406 -8.03 -14.24 11.35
C GLN A 406 -7.84 -14.81 12.77
N PRO A 407 -6.71 -15.45 13.07
CA PRO A 407 -6.38 -15.87 14.43
C PRO A 407 -6.38 -14.69 15.40
N ASP A 408 -7.04 -14.87 16.55
CA ASP A 408 -7.11 -13.84 17.58
C ASP A 408 -5.73 -13.42 18.10
N LEU A 409 -5.64 -12.20 18.61
CA LEU A 409 -4.51 -11.76 19.43
C LEU A 409 -4.35 -12.66 20.65
N THR A 410 -3.11 -12.87 21.11
CA THR A 410 -2.85 -13.69 22.30
C THR A 410 -3.29 -12.99 23.60
N MET A 411 -3.42 -11.66 23.56
CA MET A 411 -3.79 -10.84 24.70
C MET A 411 -4.53 -9.57 24.28
N VAL A 412 -5.29 -9.00 25.22
CA VAL A 412 -5.98 -7.73 25.04
C VAL A 412 -4.99 -6.57 24.98
N ARG A 413 -5.19 -5.66 24.01
CA ARG A 413 -4.35 -4.47 23.79
C ARG A 413 -5.21 -3.24 23.47
N LYS A 414 -5.87 -2.68 24.48
CA LYS A 414 -6.64 -1.43 24.32
C LYS A 414 -5.70 -0.26 24.03
N ILE A 415 -6.01 0.52 23.00
CA ILE A 415 -5.19 1.65 22.52
C ILE A 415 -3.71 1.21 22.38
N GLY A 416 -3.56 0.00 21.83
CA GLY A 416 -2.26 -0.56 21.45
C GLY A 416 -1.67 0.17 20.25
N CYS A 417 -0.41 -0.14 19.99
CA CYS A 417 0.37 0.43 18.92
C CYS A 417 0.64 -0.66 17.87
N TYR A 418 0.36 -0.39 16.60
CA TYR A 418 0.41 -1.41 15.54
C TYR A 418 1.16 -0.88 14.32
N ALA A 419 1.95 -1.73 13.66
CA ALA A 419 2.65 -1.40 12.42
C ALA A 419 2.98 -2.65 11.60
N ALA A 420 3.14 -2.50 10.29
CA ALA A 420 3.72 -3.54 9.42
C ALA A 420 5.22 -3.31 9.23
N MET A 421 5.99 -4.40 9.18
CA MET A 421 7.38 -4.40 8.70
C MET A 421 7.69 -5.76 8.08
N LYS A 422 8.31 -5.77 6.90
CA LYS A 422 8.68 -7.01 6.18
C LYS A 422 7.51 -8.00 6.04
N LYS A 423 6.33 -7.51 5.61
CA LYS A 423 5.09 -8.29 5.43
C LYS A 423 4.63 -9.04 6.70
N LYS A 424 4.96 -8.51 7.88
CA LYS A 424 4.52 -9.00 9.20
C LYS A 424 3.91 -7.87 10.02
N ILE A 425 2.98 -8.22 10.89
CA ILE A 425 2.27 -7.26 11.75
C ILE A 425 2.88 -7.28 13.14
N TYR A 426 3.16 -6.11 13.69
CA TYR A 426 3.70 -5.94 15.02
C TYR A 426 2.65 -5.27 15.91
N ALA A 427 2.27 -5.95 17.00
CA ALA A 427 1.38 -5.44 18.04
C ALA A 427 2.21 -5.10 19.28
N MET A 428 2.19 -3.84 19.69
CA MET A 428 3.11 -3.25 20.65
C MET A 428 2.37 -2.50 21.76
N GLY A 429 2.76 -2.74 23.01
CA GLY A 429 2.24 -2.01 24.16
C GLY A 429 0.72 -2.11 24.34
N GLY A 430 0.09 -0.98 24.68
CA GLY A 430 -1.33 -0.89 25.02
C GLY A 430 -1.59 -1.15 26.50
N GLY A 431 -2.83 -1.47 26.83
CA GLY A 431 -3.20 -1.82 28.19
C GLY A 431 -4.51 -2.60 28.30
N SER A 432 -4.83 -3.00 29.53
CA SER A 432 -6.11 -3.61 29.92
C SER A 432 -6.35 -3.35 31.41
N TYR A 433 -7.57 -2.95 31.78
CA TYR A 433 -8.00 -2.71 33.17
C TYR A 433 -6.98 -1.95 34.05
N GLY A 434 -6.43 -0.84 33.56
CA GLY A 434 -5.49 0.01 34.31
C GLY A 434 -4.03 -0.48 34.35
N LYS A 435 -3.72 -1.61 33.69
CA LYS A 435 -2.34 -2.08 33.47
C LYS A 435 -1.85 -1.65 32.09
N LEU A 436 -0.60 -1.21 32.04
CA LEU A 436 0.12 -0.87 30.81
C LEU A 436 1.10 -1.98 30.46
N PHE A 437 1.26 -2.22 29.16
CA PHE A 437 2.13 -3.27 28.64
C PHE A 437 3.33 -2.68 27.88
N GLU A 438 4.45 -3.41 27.97
CA GLU A 438 5.67 -3.24 27.19
C GLU A 438 5.86 -4.37 26.17
N SER A 439 5.04 -5.43 26.26
CA SER A 439 5.13 -6.62 25.41
C SER A 439 4.98 -6.25 23.94
N VAL A 440 5.72 -6.97 23.09
CA VAL A 440 5.59 -6.87 21.64
C VAL A 440 5.42 -8.25 21.05
N GLU A 441 4.49 -8.37 20.11
CA GLU A 441 4.22 -9.60 19.38
C GLU A 441 4.23 -9.35 17.87
N CYS A 442 4.74 -10.33 17.15
CA CYS A 442 4.82 -10.34 15.69
C CYS A 442 3.88 -11.43 15.16
N TYR A 443 2.94 -11.06 14.31
CA TYR A 443 2.10 -11.96 13.53
C TYR A 443 2.69 -12.13 12.13
N ASP A 444 2.84 -13.39 11.72
CA ASP A 444 3.24 -13.75 10.37
C ASP A 444 2.00 -14.26 9.60
N PRO A 445 1.46 -13.49 8.64
CA PRO A 445 0.27 -13.87 7.88
C PRO A 445 0.40 -15.20 7.11
N ARG A 446 1.62 -15.61 6.73
CA ARG A 446 1.84 -16.86 5.97
C ARG A 446 1.69 -18.08 6.87
N THR A 447 2.23 -18.00 8.08
CA THR A 447 2.16 -19.11 9.05
C THR A 447 0.93 -19.03 9.97
N GLN A 448 0.26 -17.87 9.98
CA GLN A 448 -0.84 -17.54 10.87
C GLN A 448 -0.48 -17.72 12.36
N GLN A 449 0.78 -17.44 12.71
CA GLN A 449 1.29 -17.57 14.08
C GLN A 449 1.71 -16.23 14.68
N TRP A 450 1.47 -16.09 15.97
CA TRP A 450 1.98 -15.01 16.80
C TRP A 450 3.28 -15.45 17.49
N THR A 451 4.28 -14.58 17.49
CA THR A 451 5.57 -14.79 18.16
C THR A 451 5.91 -13.58 19.03
N ALA A 452 6.23 -13.81 20.29
CA ALA A 452 6.72 -12.76 21.18
C ALA A 452 8.13 -12.30 20.76
N ILE A 453 8.36 -10.99 20.74
CA ILE A 453 9.67 -10.40 20.46
C ILE A 453 10.13 -9.52 21.62
N CYS A 454 11.31 -8.89 21.51
CA CYS A 454 11.83 -8.07 22.60
C CYS A 454 10.85 -6.94 22.99
N PRO A 455 10.57 -6.76 24.29
CA PRO A 455 9.63 -5.76 24.77
C PRO A 455 10.17 -4.33 24.54
N LEU A 456 9.24 -3.38 24.45
CA LEU A 456 9.51 -1.94 24.49
C LEU A 456 10.30 -1.57 25.74
N LYS A 457 11.08 -0.49 25.67
CA LYS A 457 11.82 -0.02 26.86
C LYS A 457 10.92 0.60 27.93
N GLU A 458 9.76 1.10 27.54
CA GLU A 458 8.77 1.69 28.45
C GLU A 458 7.37 1.11 28.18
N ARG A 459 6.63 0.84 29.26
CA ARG A 459 5.20 0.52 29.21
C ARG A 459 4.42 1.73 28.73
N ARG A 460 3.59 1.57 27.70
CA ARG A 460 2.90 2.71 27.08
C ARG A 460 1.57 2.31 26.46
N PHE A 461 0.58 3.21 26.55
CA PHE A 461 -0.64 3.14 25.74
C PHE A 461 -0.82 4.46 24.97
N GLY A 462 -1.58 4.44 23.87
CA GLY A 462 -1.75 5.63 23.03
C GLY A 462 -0.49 6.04 22.28
N ALA A 463 0.43 5.10 22.06
CA ALA A 463 1.58 5.31 21.20
C ALA A 463 1.21 5.02 19.74
N VAL A 464 1.93 5.65 18.80
CA VAL A 464 1.75 5.44 17.37
C VAL A 464 3.02 4.84 16.79
N ALA A 465 2.88 3.88 15.89
CA ALA A 465 4.01 3.24 15.23
C ALA A 465 3.89 3.33 13.71
N CYS A 466 5.05 3.29 13.07
CA CYS A 466 5.16 3.05 11.64
C CYS A 466 6.39 2.18 11.35
N GLY A 467 6.29 1.31 10.36
CA GLY A 467 7.42 0.57 9.83
C GLY A 467 7.98 1.26 8.60
N VAL A 468 9.30 1.35 8.51
CA VAL A 468 9.96 1.88 7.32
C VAL A 468 11.20 1.04 7.03
N ALA A 469 11.23 0.39 5.86
CA ALA A 469 12.25 -0.58 5.50
C ALA A 469 12.39 -1.72 6.54
N SER A 470 13.55 -1.84 7.20
CA SER A 470 13.85 -2.88 8.21
C SER A 470 13.77 -2.38 9.66
N GLU A 471 13.06 -1.27 9.87
CA GLU A 471 12.95 -0.61 11.17
C GLU A 471 11.49 -0.34 11.54
N LEU A 472 11.16 -0.49 12.81
CA LEU A 472 9.90 -0.04 13.40
C LEU A 472 10.16 1.17 14.29
N TYR A 473 9.38 2.22 14.14
CA TYR A 473 9.47 3.41 14.98
C TYR A 473 8.21 3.53 15.83
N VAL A 474 8.37 3.86 17.11
CA VAL A 474 7.28 4.08 18.06
C VAL A 474 7.43 5.48 18.65
N PHE A 475 6.39 6.28 18.51
CA PHE A 475 6.34 7.67 18.95
C PHE A 475 5.26 7.89 20.00
N GLY A 476 5.61 8.69 21.01
CA GLY A 476 4.70 9.08 22.07
C GLY A 476 4.14 7.90 22.88
N GLY A 477 2.86 8.02 23.22
CA GLY A 477 2.23 7.22 24.26
C GLY A 477 2.51 7.77 25.65
N VAL A 478 1.69 7.36 26.60
CA VAL A 478 1.77 7.82 27.98
C VAL A 478 1.97 6.67 28.94
N ARG A 479 2.67 6.95 30.04
CA ARG A 479 2.90 6.02 31.14
C ARG A 479 2.64 6.66 32.48
N SER A 480 2.34 5.84 33.48
CA SER A 480 2.30 6.30 34.87
C SER A 480 3.72 6.56 35.37
N ARG A 481 3.88 7.59 36.20
CA ARG A 481 5.15 7.93 36.84
C ARG A 481 5.32 7.08 38.11
N ASP A 482 6.43 6.34 38.20
CA ASP A 482 6.67 5.37 39.28
C ASP A 482 6.91 6.00 40.66
N ASP A 483 7.21 7.31 40.74
CA ASP A 483 7.74 7.98 41.94
C ASP A 483 6.72 8.80 42.77
N SER A 484 5.42 8.82 42.46
CA SER A 484 4.45 9.70 43.14
C SER A 484 3.19 9.00 43.64
N GLN A 485 2.72 9.39 44.84
CA GLN A 485 1.42 8.96 45.40
C GLN A 485 0.21 9.45 44.57
N ALA A 486 0.44 10.31 43.59
CA ALA A 486 -0.54 10.69 42.56
C ALA A 486 -0.11 10.07 41.21
N SER A 487 -1.07 9.44 40.51
CA SER A 487 -0.87 8.86 39.16
C SER A 487 -0.75 9.97 38.11
N GLU A 488 0.39 10.65 38.08
CA GLU A 488 0.71 11.61 37.03
C GLU A 488 1.15 10.84 35.76
N MET A 489 0.51 11.15 34.63
CA MET A 489 0.81 10.54 33.34
C MET A 489 1.85 11.38 32.59
N VAL A 490 2.90 10.75 32.11
CA VAL A 490 3.99 11.39 31.35
C VAL A 490 4.14 10.78 29.97
N THR A 491 4.53 11.60 28.99
CA THR A 491 4.82 11.13 27.62
C THR A 491 6.07 10.25 27.61
N CYS A 492 6.02 9.12 26.92
CA CYS A 492 7.14 8.21 26.77
C CYS A 492 8.14 8.73 25.73
N LYS A 493 9.40 8.30 25.84
CA LYS A 493 10.40 8.57 24.80
C LYS A 493 10.12 7.75 23.55
N SER A 494 10.41 8.32 22.40
CA SER A 494 10.41 7.61 21.14
C SER A 494 11.52 6.59 21.11
N GLU A 495 11.22 5.44 20.53
CA GLU A 495 12.15 4.33 20.36
C GLU A 495 11.96 3.71 18.98
N PHE A 496 13.02 3.09 18.46
CA PHE A 496 12.97 2.32 17.23
C PHE A 496 13.57 0.93 17.43
N TYR A 497 13.03 -0.05 16.73
CA TYR A 497 13.50 -1.42 16.70
C TYR A 497 14.19 -1.68 15.37
N HIS A 498 15.39 -2.24 15.45
CA HIS A 498 16.16 -2.64 14.28
C HIS A 498 16.15 -4.17 14.17
N ASP A 499 15.66 -4.68 13.04
CA ASP A 499 15.39 -6.11 12.88
C ASP A 499 16.65 -6.99 12.96
N GLU A 500 17.81 -6.50 12.50
CA GLU A 500 19.06 -7.26 12.58
C GLU A 500 19.61 -7.35 14.01
N PHE A 501 19.47 -6.29 14.80
CA PHE A 501 20.00 -6.23 16.17
C PHE A 501 19.01 -6.79 17.19
N LYS A 502 17.76 -7.08 16.77
CA LYS A 502 16.68 -7.60 17.62
C LYS A 502 16.53 -6.81 18.94
N ARG A 503 16.65 -5.48 18.87
CA ARG A 503 16.61 -4.60 20.05
C ARG A 503 15.96 -3.25 19.76
N TRP A 504 15.35 -2.70 20.81
CA TRP A 504 14.87 -1.33 20.85
C TRP A 504 15.99 -0.35 21.24
N ILE A 505 16.00 0.83 20.62
CA ILE A 505 16.95 1.91 20.82
C ILE A 505 16.17 3.23 20.97
N TYR A 506 16.55 4.05 21.97
CA TYR A 506 15.91 5.35 22.15
C TYR A 506 16.30 6.33 21.04
N LEU A 507 15.32 7.11 20.61
CA LEU A 507 15.55 8.29 19.77
C LEU A 507 15.89 9.50 20.64
N ASN A 508 16.51 10.50 20.03
CA ASN A 508 16.77 11.78 20.68
C ASN A 508 15.58 12.73 20.49
N ASP A 509 14.73 12.86 21.51
CA ASP A 509 13.50 13.66 21.46
C ASP A 509 13.65 15.12 21.88
N GLN A 510 14.88 15.64 21.98
CA GLN A 510 15.15 17.03 22.42
C GLN A 510 14.35 18.10 21.66
N ASN A 511 13.86 17.79 20.45
CA ASN A 511 13.15 18.72 19.57
C ASN A 511 11.78 18.18 19.08
N LEU A 512 11.23 17.15 19.75
CA LEU A 512 9.89 16.61 19.46
C LEU A 512 8.80 17.46 20.14
N CYS A 513 8.71 17.35 21.46
CA CYS A 513 7.80 18.09 22.33
C CYS A 513 8.32 18.12 23.77
N ILE A 514 7.75 18.98 24.59
CA ILE A 514 7.95 18.91 26.04
C ILE A 514 7.17 17.69 26.56
N PRO A 515 7.80 16.81 27.37
CA PRO A 515 7.16 15.59 27.87
C PRO A 515 6.19 15.90 29.02
N THR A 516 5.09 16.57 28.70
CA THR A 516 4.00 16.93 29.60
C THR A 516 2.78 16.04 29.35
N SER A 517 1.85 16.00 30.30
CA SER A 517 0.55 15.32 30.12
C SER A 517 -0.35 15.94 29.03
N SER A 518 0.07 17.07 28.44
CA SER A 518 -0.61 17.74 27.33
C SER A 518 -0.11 17.32 25.95
N SER A 519 1.03 16.60 25.87
CA SER A 519 1.61 16.15 24.60
C SER A 519 1.05 14.79 24.17
N PHE A 520 0.36 14.76 23.02
CA PHE A 520 -0.22 13.54 22.44
C PHE A 520 0.15 13.39 20.97
N VAL A 521 0.65 12.21 20.60
CA VAL A 521 0.89 11.84 19.20
C VAL A 521 -0.35 11.13 18.67
N TYR A 522 -0.87 11.60 17.54
CA TYR A 522 -2.05 11.03 16.86
C TYR A 522 -1.65 10.22 15.62
N GLY A 523 -0.52 10.55 14.98
CA GLY A 523 -0.08 9.93 13.73
C GLY A 523 1.43 9.92 13.54
N ALA A 524 1.93 8.93 12.83
CA ALA A 524 3.31 8.87 12.34
C ALA A 524 3.27 8.46 10.85
N VAL A 525 3.61 9.39 9.97
CA VAL A 525 3.39 9.28 8.52
C VAL A 525 4.75 9.29 7.81
N PRO A 526 5.24 8.15 7.31
CA PRO A 526 6.48 8.10 6.54
C PRO A 526 6.28 8.68 5.13
N ILE A 527 7.09 9.67 4.76
CA ILE A 527 7.09 10.30 3.43
C ILE A 527 8.55 10.56 3.03
N GLY A 528 8.96 10.03 1.88
CA GLY A 528 10.35 10.02 1.45
C GLY A 528 11.29 9.44 2.52
N ALA A 529 12.34 10.18 2.86
CA ALA A 529 13.34 9.77 3.87
C ALA A 529 12.99 10.19 5.32
N SER A 530 11.85 10.85 5.52
CA SER A 530 11.43 11.42 6.80
C SER A 530 10.17 10.75 7.33
N ILE A 531 9.98 10.83 8.65
CA ILE A 531 8.72 10.46 9.31
C ILE A 531 8.11 11.75 9.86
N TYR A 532 6.87 12.05 9.49
CA TYR A 532 6.14 13.18 10.01
C TYR A 532 5.27 12.73 11.18
N VAL A 533 5.53 13.28 12.37
CA VAL A 533 4.77 13.00 13.58
C VAL A 533 3.72 14.08 13.75
N ILE A 534 2.45 13.66 13.84
CA ILE A 534 1.29 14.53 13.92
C ILE A 534 0.64 14.37 15.28
N GLY A 535 0.29 15.47 15.93
CA GLY A 535 -0.20 15.44 17.30
C GLY A 535 -0.45 16.80 17.92
N ASP A 536 -0.91 16.80 19.16
CA ASP A 536 -0.80 17.97 20.02
C ASP A 536 0.59 17.96 20.65
N LEU A 537 1.55 18.63 20.02
CA LEU A 537 2.96 18.60 20.46
C LEU A 537 3.29 19.89 21.21
N ASP A 538 3.33 19.81 22.54
CA ASP A 538 3.59 20.96 23.40
C ASP A 538 5.02 21.48 23.20
N THR A 539 5.16 22.79 22.95
CA THR A 539 6.45 23.47 22.80
C THR A 539 6.75 24.42 23.97
N GLY A 540 5.90 24.43 25.00
CA GLY A 540 5.99 25.29 26.18
C GLY A 540 5.32 26.66 26.00
N THR A 541 5.23 27.15 24.77
CA THR A 541 4.54 28.41 24.45
C THR A 541 3.32 28.23 23.55
N ASN A 542 3.29 27.17 22.73
CA ASN A 542 2.24 26.84 21.77
C ASN A 542 2.21 25.32 21.52
N TYR A 543 1.19 24.85 20.81
CA TYR A 543 1.18 23.49 20.25
C TYR A 543 1.60 23.53 18.78
N ASP A 544 2.63 22.77 18.44
CA ASP A 544 2.94 22.47 17.03
C ASP A 544 2.16 21.20 16.66
N TYR A 545 1.63 21.15 15.43
CA TYR A 545 0.76 20.02 15.02
C TYR A 545 1.51 18.92 14.24
N VAL A 546 2.62 19.29 13.60
CA VAL A 546 3.46 18.39 12.81
C VAL A 546 4.92 18.60 13.22
N ARG A 547 5.70 17.53 13.24
CA ARG A 547 7.16 17.53 13.38
C ARG A 547 7.77 16.58 12.36
N GLU A 548 8.87 16.97 11.75
CA GLU A 548 9.59 16.11 10.81
C GLU A 548 10.75 15.42 11.55
N PHE A 549 10.79 14.10 11.53
CA PHE A 549 11.92 13.29 11.98
C PHE A 549 12.73 12.83 10.77
N LYS A 550 13.97 13.31 10.64
CA LYS A 550 14.89 12.88 9.58
C LYS A 550 15.62 11.63 10.01
N ARG A 551 15.34 10.51 9.36
CA ARG A 551 15.94 9.20 9.68
C ARG A 551 17.45 9.18 9.41
N SER A 552 17.91 9.84 8.35
CA SER A 552 19.33 9.87 7.97
C SER A 552 20.23 10.56 9.00
N THR A 553 19.71 11.53 9.75
CA THR A 553 20.46 12.28 10.76
C THR A 553 20.04 11.97 12.20
N GLY A 554 18.89 11.32 12.39
CA GLY A 554 18.29 11.08 13.72
C GLY A 554 17.84 12.37 14.42
N THR A 555 17.52 13.42 13.66
CA THR A 555 17.19 14.75 14.21
C THR A 555 15.77 15.20 13.85
N TRP A 556 15.13 15.90 14.78
CA TRP A 556 13.85 16.56 14.55
C TRP A 556 14.00 17.94 13.91
N GLN A 557 13.15 18.24 12.94
CA GLN A 557 13.02 19.55 12.32
C GLN A 557 11.65 20.16 12.61
N ARG A 558 11.65 21.48 12.81
CA ARG A 558 10.42 22.23 12.99
C ARG A 558 9.76 22.47 11.64
N THR A 559 8.52 22.01 11.49
CA THR A 559 7.62 22.49 10.43
C THR A 559 6.94 23.75 10.96
N LYS A 560 7.10 24.89 10.26
CA LYS A 560 6.40 26.13 10.63
C LYS A 560 4.87 25.90 10.50
N PRO A 561 4.06 26.48 11.40
CA PRO A 561 2.67 26.06 11.59
C PRO A 561 1.72 26.65 10.54
N LEU A 562 0.61 25.96 10.28
CA LEU A 562 -0.72 26.54 9.99
C LEU A 562 -1.83 25.45 9.95
N PHE A 563 -1.85 24.52 10.91
CA PHE A 563 -3.13 23.85 11.18
C PHE A 563 -3.99 24.86 11.95
N PRO A 564 -5.28 25.08 11.60
CA PRO A 564 -6.17 25.70 12.56
C PRO A 564 -6.15 24.81 13.80
N SER A 565 -6.01 25.37 15.00
CA SER A 565 -6.03 24.58 16.25
C SER A 565 -7.43 24.02 16.55
N ASP A 566 -8.26 23.82 15.53
CA ASP A 566 -9.68 23.52 15.62
C ASP A 566 -9.96 22.04 15.82
N LEU A 567 -9.10 21.13 15.33
CA LEU A 567 -9.27 19.67 15.49
C LEU A 567 -8.23 19.03 16.41
N ARG A 568 -8.58 17.87 16.97
CA ARG A 568 -7.71 16.98 17.74
C ARG A 568 -8.13 15.52 17.55
N ARG A 569 -7.23 14.58 17.88
CA ARG A 569 -7.44 13.12 17.75
C ARG A 569 -7.84 12.70 16.32
N THR A 570 -7.26 13.37 15.33
CA THR A 570 -7.48 13.05 13.92
C THR A 570 -6.76 11.76 13.57
N GLY A 571 -7.37 10.95 12.70
CA GLY A 571 -6.64 9.88 12.03
C GLY A 571 -5.66 10.47 11.03
N CYS A 572 -4.47 9.88 10.87
CA CYS A 572 -3.44 10.35 9.95
C CYS A 572 -2.93 9.24 9.02
N ALA A 573 -2.69 9.55 7.75
CA ALA A 573 -2.04 8.64 6.80
C ALA A 573 -1.26 9.42 5.72
N ALA A 574 -0.39 8.72 4.99
CA ALA A 574 0.21 9.22 3.75
C ALA A 574 -0.74 8.96 2.58
N LEU A 575 -0.80 9.86 1.59
CA LEU A 575 -1.53 9.60 0.35
C LEU A 575 -0.86 10.32 -0.83
N ARG A 576 -0.71 9.63 -1.97
CA ARG A 576 -0.26 10.25 -3.22
C ARG A 576 -1.44 10.85 -3.97
N ILE A 577 -1.41 12.17 -4.16
CA ILE A 577 -2.46 12.90 -4.88
C ILE A 577 -1.84 13.55 -6.11
N ALA A 578 -2.51 13.44 -7.26
CA ALA A 578 -2.05 14.07 -8.49
C ALA A 578 -1.98 15.60 -8.35
N ASN A 579 -0.88 16.19 -8.83
CA ASN A 579 -0.62 17.63 -8.70
C ASN A 579 -1.72 18.48 -9.34
N CYS A 580 -2.27 18.03 -10.47
CA CYS A 580 -3.36 18.71 -11.14
C CYS A 580 -4.65 18.76 -10.31
N LYS A 581 -4.90 17.76 -9.45
CA LYS A 581 -6.06 17.70 -8.55
C LYS A 581 -5.87 18.64 -7.37
N LEU A 582 -4.69 18.58 -6.74
CA LEU A 582 -4.31 19.51 -5.67
C LEU A 582 -4.39 20.96 -6.15
N PHE A 583 -3.84 21.25 -7.32
CA PHE A 583 -3.87 22.59 -7.91
C PHE A 583 -5.31 23.09 -8.11
N ARG A 584 -6.22 22.25 -8.63
CA ARG A 584 -7.63 22.61 -8.78
C ARG A 584 -8.33 22.87 -7.45
N LEU A 585 -8.08 22.05 -6.44
CA LEU A 585 -8.64 22.24 -5.09
C LEU A 585 -8.14 23.55 -4.48
N GLN A 586 -6.84 23.83 -4.59
CA GLN A 586 -6.23 25.07 -4.12
C GLN A 586 -6.81 26.30 -4.83
N LEU A 587 -7.07 26.22 -6.13
CA LEU A 587 -7.73 27.28 -6.90
C LEU A 587 -9.17 27.53 -6.41
N GLN A 588 -9.95 26.46 -6.24
CA GLN A 588 -11.34 26.54 -5.75
C GLN A 588 -11.42 27.10 -4.32
N GLN A 589 -10.41 26.80 -3.49
CA GLN A 589 -10.32 27.26 -2.10
C GLN A 589 -9.69 28.67 -1.97
N GLY A 590 -9.33 29.32 -3.08
CA GLY A 590 -8.74 30.66 -3.07
C GLY A 590 -7.35 30.73 -2.44
N LEU A 591 -6.60 29.62 -2.44
CA LEU A 591 -5.26 29.53 -1.85
C LEU A 591 -4.19 30.21 -2.73
N PHE A 592 -4.48 30.48 -4.00
CA PHE A 592 -3.63 31.27 -4.89
C PHE A 592 -4.04 32.75 -4.87
N ARG A 593 -3.12 33.64 -4.47
CA ARG A 593 -3.29 35.09 -4.65
C ARG A 593 -2.91 35.48 -6.08
N ILE A 594 -3.91 35.69 -6.93
CA ILE A 594 -3.68 36.30 -8.25
C ILE A 594 -3.30 37.76 -8.01
N ARG A 595 -2.03 38.11 -8.24
CA ARG A 595 -1.63 39.52 -8.31
C ARG A 595 -2.16 40.07 -9.62
N VAL A 596 -3.32 40.72 -9.59
CA VAL A 596 -3.77 41.56 -10.69
C VAL A 596 -2.88 42.81 -10.68
N PRO A 597 -2.10 43.10 -11.74
CA PRO A 597 -1.38 44.36 -11.81
C PRO A 597 -2.41 45.50 -11.78
N SER A 598 -2.27 46.42 -10.83
CA SER A 598 -3.12 47.60 -10.73
C SER A 598 -2.96 48.44 -12.02
N PRO A 599 -4.05 49.04 -12.53
CA PRO A 599 -4.05 49.75 -13.82
C PRO A 599 -3.12 50.96 -13.87
#